data_AF-A0A1I8BXD8-F1
#
_entry.id   AF-A0A1I8BXD8-F1
#
_cell.length_a   1.000
_cell.length_b   1.000
_cell.length_c   1.000
_cell.angle_alpha   90.00
_cell.angle_beta   90.00
_cell.angle_gamma   90.00
#
_symmetry.space_group_name_H-M   'P 1'
#
loop_
_entity.id
_entity.type
_entity.pdbx_description
1 polymer ?
#
loop_
_entity_poly.entity_id
_entity_poly.type
_entity_poly.pdbx_seq_one_letter_code
_entity_poly.pdbx_strand_id
1 'polypeptide(L)'
;MSGPIRQSLGPAKATLIRAITEAKTLLDERPNQNEEIENWTHWTQKLKNANLKLERTLSRISTLTENWTKVIVQSSAEQAERENTLYDAVAGGEDGLLVKIEEANDLAVDLATSIEIGENAIRQKSIDSDRASSIRQATPNIHSQVRLPKNSLPEFYGDLNLWPSFWDNYRSAIHENAHLTDIDKFNYLNGCVKAKKLIQNYFITEANYNLAINKLRERYGDEERIKSNLRAELKALPPSNKFINSIRLTTDNIDRIIQQLSQMGEDINQSFIKATIEEKMPRWILLGLEKAKNREYAKWEEDEDQEPFIWDTEK
;
A
#
# COMPACT_ATOMS: atom_id res chain seq x y z
N MET A 1 -1.46 25.20 -38.68
CA MET A 1 -0.04 25.54 -38.93
C MET A 1 0.81 24.92 -37.82
N SER A 2 1.71 23.99 -38.14
CA SER A 2 2.55 23.26 -37.16
C SER A 2 3.84 23.97 -36.76
N GLY A 3 4.17 25.10 -37.38
CA GLY A 3 5.45 25.81 -37.23
C GLY A 3 5.90 26.03 -35.78
N PRO A 4 5.03 26.53 -34.87
CA PRO A 4 5.39 26.72 -33.46
C PRO A 4 5.70 25.42 -32.71
N ILE A 5 5.04 24.32 -33.07
CA ILE A 5 5.27 22.99 -32.47
C ILE A 5 6.65 22.49 -32.88
N ARG A 6 6.98 22.59 -34.17
CA ARG A 6 8.29 22.21 -34.73
C ARG A 6 9.44 23.00 -34.11
N GLN A 7 9.27 24.31 -33.93
CA GLN A 7 10.28 25.15 -33.28
C GLN A 7 10.49 24.80 -31.80
N SER A 8 9.45 24.29 -31.13
CA SER A 8 9.51 23.91 -29.70
C SER A 8 10.08 22.52 -29.46
N LEU A 9 9.99 21.63 -30.47
CA LEU A 9 10.39 20.23 -30.36
C LEU A 9 11.92 20.04 -30.39
N GLY A 10 12.65 20.83 -31.17
CA GLY A 10 14.12 20.82 -31.20
C GLY A 10 14.75 21.08 -29.81
N PRO A 11 14.41 22.20 -29.14
CA PRO A 11 14.85 22.47 -27.77
C PRO A 11 14.38 21.41 -26.76
N ALA A 12 13.20 20.82 -26.97
CA ALA A 12 12.70 19.73 -26.13
C ALA A 12 13.57 18.48 -26.23
N LYS A 13 13.87 18.05 -27.46
CA LYS A 13 14.79 16.95 -27.76
C LYS A 13 16.17 17.20 -27.14
N ALA A 14 16.74 18.39 -27.31
CA ALA A 14 18.04 18.73 -26.72
C ALA A 14 18.02 18.66 -25.18
N THR A 15 16.91 19.09 -24.55
CA THR A 15 16.74 19.00 -23.09
C THR A 15 16.63 17.55 -22.63
N LEU A 16 15.90 16.71 -23.39
CA LEU A 16 15.77 15.28 -23.12
C LEU A 16 17.13 14.58 -23.22
N ILE A 17 17.89 14.82 -24.28
CA ILE A 17 19.25 14.27 -24.45
C ILE A 17 20.13 14.63 -23.25
N ARG A 18 20.12 15.90 -22.83
CA ARG A 18 20.90 16.31 -21.65
C ARG A 18 20.44 15.61 -20.37
N ALA A 19 19.13 15.41 -20.19
CA ALA A 19 18.58 14.70 -19.04
C ALA A 19 18.98 13.21 -19.06
N ILE A 20 18.97 12.57 -20.24
CA ILE A 20 19.48 11.20 -20.44
C ILE A 20 20.95 11.12 -20.05
N THR A 21 21.80 12.03 -20.56
CA THR A 21 23.24 12.03 -20.25
C THR A 21 23.48 12.20 -18.75
N GLU A 22 22.82 13.15 -18.11
CA GLU A 22 22.91 13.39 -16.67
C GLU A 22 22.47 12.16 -15.86
N ALA A 23 21.36 11.54 -16.22
CA ALA A 23 20.86 10.35 -15.56
C ALA A 23 21.83 9.16 -15.69
N LYS A 24 22.40 8.92 -16.87
CA LYS A 24 23.43 7.88 -17.07
C LYS A 24 24.66 8.12 -16.20
N THR A 25 25.17 9.36 -16.18
CA THR A 25 26.34 9.68 -15.33
C THR A 25 26.06 9.42 -13.85
N LEU A 26 24.85 9.70 -13.37
CA LEU A 26 24.48 9.45 -11.98
C LEU A 26 24.33 7.97 -11.67
N LEU A 27 23.87 7.15 -12.62
CA LEU A 27 23.82 5.70 -12.45
C LEU A 27 25.22 5.09 -12.36
N ASP A 28 26.19 5.62 -13.11
CA ASP A 28 27.59 5.20 -13.04
C ASP A 28 28.26 5.60 -11.71
N GLU A 29 27.85 6.73 -11.12
CA GLU A 29 28.32 7.24 -9.81
C GLU A 29 27.71 6.50 -8.59
N ARG A 30 27.23 5.27 -8.77
CA ARG A 30 26.59 4.50 -7.68
C ARG A 30 27.55 4.30 -6.49
N PRO A 31 27.16 4.69 -5.26
CA PRO A 31 27.97 4.50 -4.07
C PRO A 31 28.26 3.02 -3.79
N ASN A 32 29.45 2.74 -3.27
CA ASN A 32 29.80 1.40 -2.82
C ASN A 32 29.03 1.02 -1.55
N GLN A 33 28.86 -0.30 -1.31
CA GLN A 33 28.16 -0.80 -0.12
C GLN A 33 28.79 -0.32 1.20
N ASN A 34 30.09 -0.03 1.21
CA ASN A 34 30.84 0.41 2.39
C ASN A 34 30.81 1.93 2.62
N GLU A 35 30.22 2.70 1.71
CA GLU A 35 30.16 4.16 1.85
C GLU A 35 29.18 4.62 2.94
N GLU A 36 29.37 5.87 3.37
CA GLU A 36 28.57 6.51 4.41
C GLU A 36 27.12 6.72 3.96
N ILE A 37 26.21 6.77 4.93
CA ILE A 37 24.77 7.00 4.70
C ILE A 37 24.53 8.32 3.97
N GLU A 38 25.34 9.33 4.23
CA GLU A 38 25.24 10.65 3.59
C GLU A 38 25.46 10.56 2.08
N ASN A 39 26.42 9.75 1.63
CA ASN A 39 26.68 9.54 0.19
C ASN A 39 25.49 8.84 -0.49
N TRP A 40 24.94 7.80 0.15
CA TRP A 40 23.74 7.12 -0.33
C TRP A 40 22.53 8.06 -0.38
N THR A 41 22.38 8.92 0.62
CA THR A 41 21.29 9.91 0.70
C THR A 41 21.42 10.95 -0.41
N HIS A 42 22.62 11.52 -0.61
CA HIS A 42 22.88 12.52 -1.63
C HIS A 42 22.72 11.95 -3.04
N TRP A 43 23.27 10.76 -3.30
CA TRP A 43 23.11 10.07 -4.59
C TRP A 43 21.64 9.76 -4.89
N THR A 44 20.90 9.20 -3.93
CA THR A 44 19.47 8.91 -4.09
C THR A 44 18.67 10.18 -4.39
N GLN A 45 18.98 11.29 -3.72
CA GLN A 45 18.32 12.58 -3.98
C GLN A 45 18.64 13.14 -5.38
N LYS A 46 19.90 13.02 -5.84
CA LYS A 46 20.29 13.38 -7.20
C LYS A 46 19.54 12.56 -8.25
N LEU A 47 19.43 11.23 -8.05
CA LEU A 47 18.67 10.36 -8.94
C LEU A 47 17.19 10.74 -9.00
N LYS A 48 16.55 11.02 -7.86
CA LYS A 48 15.15 11.51 -7.82
C LYS A 48 14.97 12.79 -8.61
N ASN A 49 15.89 13.74 -8.46
CA ASN A 49 15.84 15.01 -9.20
C ASN A 49 16.03 14.80 -10.72
N ALA A 50 16.95 13.91 -11.10
CA ALA A 50 17.18 13.55 -12.50
C ALA A 50 15.96 12.86 -13.11
N ASN A 51 15.33 11.92 -12.40
CA ASN A 51 14.11 11.24 -12.84
C ASN A 51 12.95 12.23 -13.05
N LEU A 52 12.72 13.14 -12.08
CA LEU A 52 11.70 14.20 -12.23
C LEU A 52 11.95 15.10 -13.45
N LYS A 53 13.21 15.42 -13.74
CA LYS A 53 13.56 16.22 -14.91
C LYS A 53 13.31 15.46 -16.21
N LEU A 54 13.65 14.17 -16.26
CA LEU A 54 13.42 13.28 -17.39
C LEU A 54 11.92 13.13 -17.68
N GLU A 55 11.11 12.80 -16.67
CA GLU A 55 9.65 12.66 -16.77
C GLU A 55 8.98 13.95 -17.26
N ARG A 56 9.39 15.12 -16.72
CA ARG A 56 8.88 16.42 -17.17
C ARG A 56 9.19 16.67 -18.65
N THR A 57 10.40 16.31 -19.10
CA THR A 57 10.77 16.47 -20.51
C THR A 57 10.01 15.52 -21.42
N LEU A 58 9.81 14.26 -21.01
CA LEU A 58 9.01 13.27 -21.73
C LEU A 58 7.56 13.72 -21.87
N SER A 59 6.94 14.17 -20.78
CA SER A 59 5.57 14.70 -20.79
C SER A 59 5.42 15.91 -21.73
N ARG A 60 6.40 16.82 -21.73
CA ARG A 60 6.43 17.96 -22.66
C ARG A 60 6.51 17.51 -24.12
N ILE A 61 7.36 16.52 -24.42
CA ILE A 61 7.52 15.99 -25.77
C ILE A 61 6.25 15.27 -26.22
N SER A 62 5.67 14.40 -25.39
CA SER A 62 4.40 13.72 -25.65
C SER A 62 3.27 14.71 -25.96
N THR A 63 3.16 15.79 -25.19
CA THR A 63 2.16 16.85 -25.46
C THR A 63 2.41 17.52 -26.81
N LEU A 64 3.67 17.80 -27.16
CA LEU A 64 4.02 18.43 -28.44
C LEU A 64 3.75 17.49 -29.63
N THR A 65 4.08 16.19 -29.51
CA THR A 65 3.84 15.20 -30.56
C THR A 65 2.35 14.97 -30.75
N GLU A 66 1.57 14.81 -29.68
CA GLU A 66 0.10 14.71 -29.73
C GLU A 66 -0.54 15.92 -30.41
N ASN A 67 -0.07 17.13 -30.09
CA ASN A 67 -0.56 18.34 -30.72
C ASN A 67 -0.19 18.40 -32.21
N TRP A 68 0.98 17.89 -32.61
CA TRP A 68 1.36 17.80 -34.02
C TRP A 68 0.48 16.77 -34.75
N THR A 69 0.24 15.59 -34.17
CA THR A 69 -0.65 14.58 -34.73
C THR A 69 -2.07 15.12 -34.93
N LYS A 70 -2.59 15.92 -33.99
CA LYS A 70 -3.89 16.60 -34.16
C LYS A 70 -3.90 17.56 -35.35
N VAL A 71 -2.82 18.34 -35.54
CA VAL A 71 -2.69 19.23 -36.71
C VAL A 71 -2.66 18.44 -38.01
N ILE A 72 -1.97 17.30 -38.05
CA ILE A 72 -1.93 16.41 -39.22
C ILE A 72 -3.35 15.90 -39.54
N VAL A 73 -4.05 15.34 -38.56
CA VAL A 73 -5.39 14.75 -38.73
C VAL A 73 -6.44 15.78 -39.17
N GLN A 74 -6.30 17.04 -38.74
CA GLN A 74 -7.23 18.12 -39.05
C GLN A 74 -6.89 18.90 -40.35
N SER A 75 -5.81 18.54 -41.04
CA SER A 75 -5.34 19.23 -42.25
C SER A 75 -5.89 18.60 -43.54
N SER A 76 -5.86 19.35 -44.65
CA SER A 76 -6.14 18.79 -45.99
C SER A 76 -5.13 17.70 -46.36
N ALA A 77 -5.48 16.80 -47.28
CA ALA A 77 -4.61 15.67 -47.66
C ALA A 77 -3.18 16.10 -48.06
N GLU A 78 -3.05 17.13 -48.90
CA GLU A 78 -1.74 17.66 -49.31
C GLU A 78 -0.94 18.24 -48.13
N GLN A 79 -1.60 18.87 -47.17
CA GLN A 79 -0.94 19.44 -46.00
C GLN A 79 -0.59 18.37 -44.97
N ALA A 80 -1.44 17.35 -44.79
CA ALA A 80 -1.17 16.21 -43.92
C ALA A 80 0.04 15.40 -44.39
N GLU A 81 0.18 15.16 -45.69
CA GLU A 81 1.34 14.48 -46.28
C GLU A 81 2.65 15.27 -46.08
N ARG A 82 2.60 16.59 -46.27
CA ARG A 82 3.73 17.49 -45.97
C ARG A 82 4.10 17.49 -44.48
N GLU A 83 3.13 17.45 -43.59
CA GLU A 83 3.40 17.44 -42.15
C GLU A 83 3.90 16.06 -41.66
N ASN A 84 3.43 14.95 -42.24
CA ASN A 84 3.93 13.61 -41.96
C ASN A 84 5.38 13.43 -42.37
N THR A 85 5.76 13.86 -43.58
CA THR A 85 7.16 13.80 -44.02
C THR A 85 8.09 14.59 -43.11
N LEU A 86 7.64 15.74 -42.61
CA LEU A 86 8.37 16.52 -41.62
C LEU A 86 8.43 15.86 -40.24
N TYR A 87 7.36 15.19 -39.81
CA TYR A 87 7.33 14.45 -38.56
C TYR A 87 8.29 13.27 -38.61
N ASP A 88 8.26 12.47 -39.68
CA ASP A 88 9.14 11.31 -39.89
C ASP A 88 10.62 11.72 -39.91
N ALA A 89 10.94 12.88 -40.51
CA ALA A 89 12.31 13.40 -40.51
C ALA A 89 12.82 13.79 -39.10
N VAL A 90 11.91 14.13 -38.16
CA VAL A 90 12.27 14.50 -36.78
C VAL A 90 12.19 13.31 -35.83
N ALA A 91 11.23 12.41 -36.05
CA ALA A 91 10.98 11.24 -35.23
C ALA A 91 11.90 10.06 -35.57
N GLY A 92 12.18 9.84 -36.85
CA GLY A 92 12.99 8.74 -37.35
C GLY A 92 14.50 8.98 -37.30
N GLY A 93 15.26 7.92 -37.60
CA GLY A 93 16.72 7.90 -37.60
C GLY A 93 17.32 7.44 -36.26
N GLU A 94 18.64 7.20 -36.25
CA GLU A 94 19.39 6.69 -35.09
C GLU A 94 19.48 7.70 -33.93
N ASP A 95 19.50 9.00 -34.26
CA ASP A 95 19.31 10.08 -33.28
C ASP A 95 17.87 10.64 -33.34
N GLY A 96 16.90 9.87 -33.85
CA GLY A 96 15.51 10.29 -33.96
C GLY A 96 14.88 10.58 -32.59
N LEU A 97 13.87 11.46 -32.57
CA LEU A 97 13.13 11.72 -31.33
C LEU A 97 12.52 10.45 -30.73
N LEU A 98 12.08 9.50 -31.56
CA LEU A 98 11.51 8.23 -31.09
C LEU A 98 12.54 7.40 -30.32
N VAL A 99 13.74 7.23 -30.87
CA VAL A 99 14.84 6.51 -30.21
C VAL A 99 15.20 7.16 -28.87
N LYS A 100 15.21 8.50 -28.80
CA LYS A 100 15.48 9.21 -27.54
C LYS A 100 14.35 9.08 -26.52
N ILE A 101 13.10 8.94 -26.95
CA ILE A 101 11.98 8.68 -26.05
C ILE A 101 12.08 7.25 -25.48
N GLU A 102 12.38 6.26 -26.32
CA GLU A 102 12.60 4.88 -25.88
C GLU A 102 13.77 4.78 -24.90
N GLU A 103 14.92 5.36 -25.26
CA GLU A 103 16.11 5.44 -24.39
C GLU A 103 15.80 6.11 -23.04
N ALA A 104 14.99 7.17 -23.04
CA ALA A 104 14.57 7.84 -21.80
C ALA A 104 13.57 7.03 -20.97
N ASN A 105 12.67 6.26 -21.60
CA ASN A 105 11.73 5.40 -20.88
C ASN A 105 12.45 4.24 -20.21
N ASP A 106 13.37 3.58 -20.90
CA ASP A 106 14.19 2.51 -20.32
C ASP A 106 15.02 3.05 -19.15
N LEU A 107 15.64 4.21 -19.35
CA LEU A 107 16.42 4.88 -18.30
C LEU A 107 15.56 5.30 -17.10
N ALA A 108 14.29 5.67 -17.30
CA ALA A 108 13.38 5.99 -16.20
C ALA A 108 13.13 4.76 -15.31
N VAL A 109 13.05 3.57 -15.89
CA VAL A 109 12.94 2.31 -15.14
C VAL A 109 14.23 2.04 -14.35
N ASP A 110 15.40 2.23 -14.97
CA ASP A 110 16.70 2.06 -14.30
C ASP A 110 16.91 3.07 -13.16
N LEU A 111 16.45 4.31 -13.33
CA LEU A 111 16.46 5.32 -12.28
C LEU A 111 15.53 4.93 -11.14
N ALA A 112 14.30 4.48 -11.43
CA ALA A 112 13.34 4.08 -10.40
C ALA A 112 13.87 2.92 -9.54
N THR A 113 14.42 1.88 -10.19
CA THR A 113 15.04 0.74 -9.48
C THR A 113 16.25 1.17 -8.66
N SER A 114 17.10 2.05 -9.20
CA SER A 114 18.27 2.57 -8.49
C SER A 114 17.91 3.48 -7.29
N ILE A 115 16.83 4.25 -7.40
CA ILE A 115 16.27 5.03 -6.29
C ILE A 115 15.81 4.09 -5.18
N GLU A 116 15.10 3.01 -5.51
CA GLU A 116 14.66 2.01 -4.52
C GLU A 116 15.84 1.34 -3.82
N ILE A 117 16.87 0.96 -4.58
CA ILE A 117 18.13 0.43 -4.03
C ILE A 117 18.76 1.43 -3.06
N GLY A 118 18.83 2.71 -3.44
CA GLY A 118 19.36 3.78 -2.60
C GLY A 118 18.59 3.96 -1.30
N GLU A 119 17.26 3.99 -1.37
CA GLU A 119 16.39 4.06 -0.20
C GLU A 119 16.55 2.86 0.74
N ASN A 120 16.64 1.65 0.17
CA ASN A 120 16.85 0.43 0.95
C ASN A 120 18.23 0.42 1.63
N ALA A 121 19.28 0.89 0.95
CA ALA A 121 20.61 1.04 1.53
C ALA A 121 20.63 2.04 2.69
N ILE A 122 19.95 3.18 2.54
CA ILE A 122 19.80 4.20 3.61
C ILE A 122 19.05 3.60 4.80
N ARG A 123 17.94 2.89 4.57
CA ARG A 123 17.16 2.21 5.62
C ARG A 123 18.01 1.18 6.36
N GLN A 124 18.71 0.31 5.64
CA GLN A 124 19.53 -0.73 6.22
C GLN A 124 20.66 -0.16 7.08
N LYS A 125 21.37 0.86 6.58
CA LYS A 125 22.46 1.48 7.33
C LYS A 125 21.97 2.29 8.53
N SER A 126 20.78 2.89 8.46
CA SER A 126 20.14 3.52 9.64
C SER A 126 19.90 2.47 10.73
N ILE A 127 19.41 1.28 10.35
CA ILE A 127 19.21 0.16 11.27
C ILE A 127 20.55 -0.31 11.85
N ASP A 128 21.61 -0.41 11.04
CA ASP A 128 22.92 -0.87 11.51
C ASP A 128 23.60 0.14 12.46
N SER A 129 23.43 1.44 12.24
CA SER A 129 23.87 2.50 13.17
C SER A 129 23.14 2.41 14.53
N ASP A 130 21.83 2.16 14.52
CA ASP A 130 21.04 1.94 15.72
C ASP A 130 21.42 0.64 16.46
N ARG A 131 21.87 -0.38 15.72
CA ARG A 131 22.41 -1.63 16.29
C ARG A 131 23.79 -1.41 16.91
N ALA A 132 24.70 -0.70 16.25
CA ALA A 132 26.05 -0.45 16.76
C ALA A 132 26.06 0.41 18.03
N SER A 133 25.16 1.39 18.12
CA SER A 133 24.96 2.22 19.33
C SER A 133 24.36 1.41 20.49
N SER A 134 23.54 0.39 20.19
CA SER A 134 23.00 -0.54 21.20
C SER A 134 24.03 -1.56 21.73
N ILE A 135 25.04 -1.94 20.93
CA ILE A 135 26.07 -2.92 21.33
C ILE A 135 27.09 -2.31 22.30
N ARG A 136 27.36 -0.99 22.23
CA ARG A 136 28.33 -0.31 23.12
C ARG A 136 27.85 -0.17 24.58
N GLN A 137 26.60 -0.53 24.89
CA GLN A 137 26.00 -0.36 26.23
C GLN A 137 25.67 -1.66 26.97
N ALA A 138 26.03 -2.84 26.47
CA ALA A 138 25.67 -4.12 27.12
C ALA A 138 26.90 -4.95 27.53
N THR A 139 27.15 -5.05 28.83
CA THR A 139 27.79 -6.21 29.47
C THR A 139 26.98 -7.49 29.19
N PRO A 140 27.61 -8.68 29.19
CA PRO A 140 26.96 -9.88 28.69
C PRO A 140 25.96 -10.39 29.74
N ASN A 141 24.67 -10.39 29.41
CA ASN A 141 23.81 -11.43 29.92
C ASN A 141 22.81 -11.88 28.84
N ILE A 142 22.78 -13.20 28.66
CA ILE A 142 22.15 -13.92 27.57
C ILE A 142 20.66 -14.05 27.89
N HIS A 143 19.81 -13.33 27.18
CA HIS A 143 18.49 -13.80 26.78
C HIS A 143 18.11 -13.15 25.44
N SER A 144 17.88 -14.00 24.45
CA SER A 144 17.47 -13.63 23.10
C SER A 144 16.17 -12.81 23.11
N GLN A 145 16.27 -11.52 22.81
CA GLN A 145 15.12 -10.70 22.41
C GLN A 145 15.41 -10.08 21.04
N VAL A 146 14.66 -10.54 20.04
CA VAL A 146 14.47 -9.85 18.77
C VAL A 146 13.98 -8.44 19.08
N ARG A 147 14.82 -7.40 18.87
CA ARG A 147 14.40 -6.01 19.03
C ARG A 147 13.78 -5.51 17.72
N LEU A 148 12.46 -5.65 17.66
CA LEU A 148 11.58 -4.93 16.74
C LEU A 148 11.80 -3.41 16.87
N PRO A 149 11.48 -2.59 15.85
CA PRO A 149 11.51 -1.13 15.98
C PRO A 149 10.78 -0.72 17.27
N LYS A 150 11.25 0.35 17.95
CA LYS A 150 10.59 0.90 19.13
C LYS A 150 9.16 1.25 18.74
N ASN A 151 8.24 0.30 18.92
CA ASN A 151 6.82 0.49 18.74
C ASN A 151 6.46 1.61 19.70
N SER A 152 6.10 2.77 19.16
CA SER A 152 5.16 3.63 19.87
C SER A 152 3.98 2.74 20.21
N LEU A 153 3.77 2.45 21.49
CA LEU A 153 2.62 1.67 21.94
C LEU A 153 1.36 2.27 21.30
N PRO A 154 0.45 1.44 20.75
CA PRO A 154 -0.70 1.94 20.04
C PRO A 154 -1.53 2.85 20.96
N GLU A 155 -1.85 4.05 20.47
CA GLU A 155 -2.67 4.99 21.23
C GLU A 155 -4.14 4.57 21.13
N PHE A 156 -4.80 4.43 22.28
CA PHE A 156 -6.21 4.05 22.36
C PHE A 156 -7.10 5.26 22.59
N TYR A 157 -7.91 5.56 21.58
CA TYR A 157 -8.82 6.72 21.59
C TYR A 157 -10.23 6.41 22.09
N GLY A 158 -10.51 5.16 22.48
CA GLY A 158 -11.83 4.76 22.97
C GLY A 158 -12.74 4.13 21.93
N ASP A 159 -12.20 3.72 20.77
CA ASP A 159 -12.96 2.99 19.75
C ASP A 159 -13.14 1.52 20.16
N LEU A 160 -14.41 1.08 20.23
CA LEU A 160 -14.77 -0.29 20.60
C LEU A 160 -14.20 -1.31 19.61
N ASN A 161 -14.16 -0.99 18.32
CA ASN A 161 -13.72 -1.93 17.27
C ASN A 161 -12.20 -2.19 17.33
N LEU A 162 -11.44 -1.22 17.86
CA LEU A 162 -9.98 -1.31 17.99
C LEU A 162 -9.54 -1.85 19.35
N TRP A 163 -10.47 -2.04 20.30
CA TRP A 163 -10.16 -2.53 21.63
C TRP A 163 -9.46 -3.90 21.65
N PRO A 164 -9.91 -4.93 20.90
CA PRO A 164 -9.24 -6.24 20.90
C PRO A 164 -7.77 -6.14 20.47
N SER A 165 -7.51 -5.45 19.35
CA SER A 165 -6.16 -5.26 18.84
C SER A 165 -5.28 -4.42 19.78
N PHE A 166 -5.84 -3.38 20.41
CA PHE A 166 -5.13 -2.59 21.41
C PHE A 166 -4.76 -3.44 22.63
N TRP A 167 -5.72 -4.19 23.16
CA TRP A 167 -5.55 -4.99 24.37
C TRP A 167 -4.48 -6.07 24.16
N ASP A 168 -4.50 -6.80 23.04
CA ASP A 168 -3.49 -7.84 22.76
C ASP A 168 -2.08 -7.27 22.62
N ASN A 169 -1.94 -6.11 21.96
CA ASN A 169 -0.66 -5.42 21.85
C ASN A 169 -0.15 -4.90 23.21
N TYR A 170 -1.02 -4.26 24.00
CA TYR A 170 -0.65 -3.76 25.32
C TYR A 170 -0.37 -4.92 26.29
N ARG A 171 -1.13 -6.01 26.20
CA ARG A 171 -1.01 -7.19 27.04
C ARG A 171 0.36 -7.86 26.85
N SER A 172 0.70 -8.17 25.60
CA SER A 172 1.95 -8.83 25.23
C SER A 172 3.19 -7.97 25.48
N ALA A 173 3.09 -6.65 25.25
CA ALA A 173 4.24 -5.76 25.40
C ALA A 173 4.49 -5.32 26.87
N ILE A 174 3.42 -5.10 27.64
CA ILE A 174 3.50 -4.41 28.95
C ILE A 174 2.87 -5.24 30.08
N HIS A 175 1.63 -5.73 29.92
CA HIS A 175 0.91 -6.39 31.02
C HIS A 175 1.59 -7.69 31.48
N GLU A 176 1.99 -8.53 30.52
CA GLU A 176 2.64 -9.84 30.75
C GLU A 176 4.15 -9.74 30.96
N ASN A 177 4.71 -8.52 30.87
CA ASN A 177 6.13 -8.30 31.09
C ASN A 177 6.48 -8.35 32.58
N ALA A 178 7.17 -9.41 32.99
CA ALA A 178 7.59 -9.64 34.38
C ALA A 178 8.69 -8.66 34.87
N HIS A 179 9.32 -7.89 33.97
CA HIS A 179 10.36 -6.92 34.32
C HIS A 179 9.82 -5.52 34.64
N LEU A 180 8.51 -5.29 34.52
CA LEU A 180 7.87 -4.02 34.82
C LEU A 180 7.06 -4.09 36.12
N THR A 181 7.16 -3.05 36.95
CA THR A 181 6.32 -2.91 38.14
C THR A 181 4.89 -2.52 37.74
N ASP A 182 3.90 -2.78 38.60
CA ASP A 182 2.52 -2.40 38.33
C ASP A 182 2.34 -0.87 38.22
N ILE A 183 3.19 -0.09 38.91
CA ILE A 183 3.28 1.37 38.76
C ILE A 183 3.77 1.76 37.37
N ASP A 184 4.84 1.12 36.87
CA ASP A 184 5.37 1.39 35.52
C ASP A 184 4.34 1.01 34.45
N LYS A 185 3.71 -0.16 34.58
CA LYS A 185 2.63 -0.60 33.70
C LYS A 185 1.48 0.43 33.67
N PHE A 186 1.12 1.00 34.81
CA PHE A 186 0.08 2.02 34.89
C PHE A 186 0.51 3.34 34.23
N ASN A 187 1.76 3.76 34.39
CA ASN A 187 2.30 4.93 33.68
C ASN A 187 2.23 4.76 32.17
N TYR A 188 2.60 3.57 31.66
CA TYR A 188 2.46 3.25 30.24
C TYR A 188 0.99 3.24 29.79
N LEU A 189 0.09 2.64 30.57
CA LEU A 189 -1.35 2.63 30.28
C LEU A 189 -1.92 4.06 30.14
N ASN A 190 -1.54 4.95 31.06
CA ASN A 190 -1.99 6.34 31.07
C ASN A 190 -1.43 7.15 29.89
N GLY A 191 -0.25 6.78 29.38
CA GLY A 191 0.32 7.37 28.16
C GLY A 191 -0.39 6.95 26.87
N CYS A 192 -0.78 5.67 26.81
CA CYS A 192 -1.40 5.07 25.62
C CYS A 192 -2.89 5.38 25.50
N VAL A 193 -3.63 5.43 26.61
CA VAL A 193 -5.07 5.67 26.60
C VAL A 193 -5.36 7.17 26.53
N LYS A 194 -5.76 7.66 25.36
CA LYS A 194 -6.23 9.04 25.15
C LYS A 194 -7.69 9.23 25.54
N ALA A 195 -8.45 8.14 25.71
CA ALA A 195 -9.78 8.13 26.34
C ALA A 195 -9.72 8.38 27.87
N LYS A 196 -8.97 9.41 28.28
CA LYS A 196 -8.52 9.67 29.66
C LYS A 196 -9.65 9.74 30.68
N LYS A 197 -10.86 10.15 30.29
CA LYS A 197 -12.02 10.33 31.21
C LYS A 197 -12.34 9.10 32.08
N LEU A 198 -11.99 7.88 31.67
CA LEU A 198 -12.22 6.67 32.50
C LEU A 198 -11.17 6.44 33.58
N ILE A 199 -9.90 6.73 33.28
CA ILE A 199 -8.77 6.32 34.12
C ILE A 199 -8.05 7.51 34.78
N GLN A 200 -8.37 8.74 34.36
CA GLN A 200 -7.74 9.98 34.82
C GLN A 200 -8.00 10.31 36.30
N ASN A 201 -9.04 9.74 36.91
CA ASN A 201 -9.37 9.96 38.32
C ASN A 201 -8.69 8.97 39.28
N TYR A 202 -7.94 8.01 38.77
CA TYR A 202 -7.21 7.03 39.58
C TYR A 202 -5.80 7.53 39.87
N PHE A 203 -5.41 7.51 41.14
CA PHE A 203 -4.02 7.75 41.54
C PHE A 203 -3.12 6.63 41.03
N ILE A 204 -1.97 6.96 40.46
CA ILE A 204 -0.98 6.00 39.95
C ILE A 204 -0.40 5.22 41.12
N THR A 205 -0.99 4.06 41.40
CA THR A 205 -0.62 3.14 42.48
C THR A 205 -0.85 1.71 42.01
N GLU A 206 -0.14 0.74 42.59
CA GLU A 206 -0.26 -0.70 42.23
C GLU A 206 -1.69 -1.22 42.39
N ALA A 207 -2.35 -0.84 43.50
CA ALA A 207 -3.73 -1.22 43.76
C ALA A 207 -4.71 -0.69 42.70
N ASN A 208 -4.46 0.51 42.16
CA ASN A 208 -5.32 1.16 41.18
C ASN A 208 -5.05 0.70 39.73
N TYR A 209 -3.88 0.13 39.44
CA TYR A 209 -3.58 -0.39 38.10
C TYR A 209 -4.57 -1.48 37.70
N ASN A 210 -4.76 -2.48 38.57
CA ASN A 210 -5.68 -3.58 38.34
C ASN A 210 -7.13 -3.10 38.22
N LEU A 211 -7.53 -2.11 39.03
CA LEU A 211 -8.86 -1.48 38.94
C LEU A 211 -9.05 -0.73 37.61
N ALA A 212 -8.04 -0.02 37.14
CA ALA A 212 -8.09 0.74 35.88
C ALA A 212 -8.21 -0.20 34.67
N ILE A 213 -7.45 -1.30 34.63
CA ILE A 213 -7.56 -2.32 33.58
C ILE A 213 -8.94 -2.98 33.57
N ASN A 214 -9.44 -3.37 34.74
CA ASN A 214 -10.75 -4.00 34.83
C ASN A 214 -11.86 -3.05 34.37
N LYS A 215 -11.80 -1.77 34.73
CA LYS A 215 -12.73 -0.73 34.25
C LYS A 215 -12.68 -0.54 32.74
N LEU A 216 -11.48 -0.57 32.13
CA LEU A 216 -11.35 -0.47 30.68
C LEU A 216 -11.92 -1.71 29.99
N ARG A 217 -11.65 -2.92 30.50
CA ARG A 217 -12.21 -4.18 30.00
C ARG A 217 -13.73 -4.23 30.12
N GLU A 218 -14.29 -3.80 31.24
CA GLU A 218 -15.73 -3.73 31.46
C GLU A 218 -16.41 -2.79 30.44
N ARG A 219 -15.77 -1.67 30.10
CA ARG A 219 -16.38 -0.64 29.27
C ARG A 219 -16.13 -0.82 27.77
N TYR A 220 -15.01 -1.44 27.39
CA TYR A 220 -14.58 -1.61 26.00
C TYR A 220 -14.40 -3.06 25.55
N GLY A 221 -14.21 -4.00 26.47
CA GLY A 221 -13.97 -5.41 26.20
C GLY A 221 -15.20 -6.31 26.24
N ASP A 222 -16.40 -5.73 26.27
CA ASP A 222 -17.64 -6.48 26.13
C ASP A 222 -17.79 -6.95 24.66
N GLU A 223 -17.51 -8.23 24.44
CA GLU A 223 -17.56 -8.86 23.12
C GLU A 223 -18.94 -8.76 22.46
N GLU A 224 -20.03 -8.86 23.22
CA GLU A 224 -21.39 -8.72 22.66
C GLU A 224 -21.65 -7.29 22.20
N ARG A 225 -21.12 -6.30 22.94
CA ARG A 225 -21.23 -4.90 22.57
C ARG A 225 -20.41 -4.56 21.32
N ILE A 226 -19.21 -5.14 21.19
CA ILE A 226 -18.37 -4.99 19.99
C ILE A 226 -19.09 -5.62 18.78
N LYS A 227 -19.59 -6.86 18.92
CA LYS A 227 -20.37 -7.53 17.87
C LYS A 227 -21.62 -6.73 17.48
N SER A 228 -22.35 -6.20 18.46
CA SER A 228 -23.51 -5.34 18.20
C SER A 228 -23.13 -4.05 17.45
N ASN A 229 -21.97 -3.45 17.75
CA ASN A 229 -21.47 -2.28 17.04
C ASN A 229 -21.12 -2.60 15.59
N LEU A 230 -20.41 -3.71 15.35
CA LEU A 230 -20.06 -4.18 14.01
C LEU A 230 -21.30 -4.53 13.17
N ARG A 231 -22.34 -5.15 13.77
CA ARG A 231 -23.64 -5.40 13.11
C ARG A 231 -24.35 -4.08 12.74
N ALA A 232 -24.31 -3.09 13.63
CA ALA A 232 -24.90 -1.78 13.36
C ALA A 232 -24.14 -1.03 12.26
N GLU A 233 -22.82 -1.12 12.24
CA GLU A 233 -21.94 -0.57 11.20
C GLU A 233 -22.24 -1.21 9.84
N LEU A 234 -22.36 -2.54 9.78
CA LEU A 234 -22.73 -3.28 8.58
C LEU A 234 -24.08 -2.80 8.02
N LYS A 235 -25.07 -2.59 8.89
CA LYS A 235 -26.40 -2.09 8.50
C LYS A 235 -26.36 -0.64 8.02
N ALA A 236 -25.50 0.18 8.61
CA ALA A 236 -25.35 1.60 8.31
C ALA A 236 -24.54 1.89 7.04
N LEU A 237 -23.87 0.89 6.45
CA LEU A 237 -23.13 1.06 5.20
C LEU A 237 -24.04 1.62 4.08
N PRO A 238 -23.57 2.59 3.27
CA PRO A 238 -24.33 3.07 2.12
C PRO A 238 -24.41 1.98 1.05
N PRO A 239 -25.53 1.86 0.32
CA PRO A 239 -25.60 0.95 -0.82
C PRO A 239 -24.61 1.41 -1.90
N SER A 240 -23.96 0.44 -2.54
CA SER A 240 -23.01 0.72 -3.61
C SER A 240 -23.70 1.32 -4.84
N ASN A 241 -23.08 2.34 -5.44
CA ASN A 241 -23.52 2.94 -6.69
C ASN A 241 -22.97 2.13 -7.89
N LYS A 242 -23.42 2.40 -9.11
CA LYS A 242 -22.97 1.78 -10.37
C LYS A 242 -21.48 1.97 -10.68
N PHE A 243 -20.76 2.79 -9.92
CA PHE A 243 -19.34 3.04 -10.11
C PHE A 243 -18.49 1.95 -9.45
N ILE A 244 -17.51 1.43 -10.18
CA ILE A 244 -16.59 0.35 -9.75
C ILE A 244 -15.89 0.68 -8.42
N ASN A 245 -15.46 1.93 -8.23
CA ASN A 245 -14.79 2.36 -6.99
C ASN A 245 -15.72 2.30 -5.77
N SER A 246 -17.01 2.62 -5.95
CA SER A 246 -18.01 2.54 -4.88
C SER A 246 -18.31 1.09 -4.51
N ILE A 247 -18.36 0.20 -5.51
CA ILE A 247 -18.54 -1.24 -5.29
C ILE A 247 -17.36 -1.80 -4.52
N ARG A 248 -16.13 -1.56 -4.98
CA ARG A 248 -14.91 -2.05 -4.33
C ARG A 248 -14.79 -1.56 -2.89
N LEU A 249 -15.03 -0.27 -2.63
CA LEU A 249 -15.04 0.26 -1.26
C LEU A 249 -16.12 -0.39 -0.38
N THR A 250 -17.29 -0.69 -0.93
CA THR A 250 -18.37 -1.34 -0.18
C THR A 250 -18.01 -2.80 0.12
N THR A 251 -17.46 -3.53 -0.86
CA THR A 251 -16.95 -4.89 -0.70
C THR A 251 -15.83 -4.95 0.33
N ASP A 252 -14.81 -4.10 0.23
CA ASP A 252 -13.68 -4.07 1.17
C ASP A 252 -14.16 -3.82 2.62
N ASN A 253 -15.18 -2.96 2.81
CA ASN A 253 -15.76 -2.68 4.12
C ASN A 253 -16.61 -3.84 4.66
N ILE A 254 -17.41 -4.47 3.80
CA ILE A 254 -18.21 -5.66 4.16
C ILE A 254 -17.26 -6.81 4.55
N ASP A 255 -16.25 -7.08 3.74
CA ASP A 255 -15.27 -8.13 3.99
C ASP A 255 -14.51 -7.90 5.30
N ARG A 256 -14.10 -6.66 5.58
CA ARG A 256 -13.48 -6.31 6.86
C ARG A 256 -14.41 -6.64 8.03
N ILE A 257 -15.68 -6.20 7.98
CA ILE A 257 -16.62 -6.41 9.09
C ILE A 257 -16.93 -7.89 9.27
N ILE A 258 -17.12 -8.64 8.18
CA ILE A 258 -17.38 -10.09 8.23
C ILE A 258 -16.19 -10.84 8.82
N GLN A 259 -14.95 -10.51 8.42
CA GLN A 259 -13.75 -11.11 8.99
C GLN A 259 -13.63 -10.82 10.49
N GLN A 260 -13.94 -9.59 10.92
CA GLN A 260 -13.94 -9.23 12.34
C GLN A 260 -15.00 -10.00 13.14
N LEU A 261 -16.22 -10.11 12.61
CA LEU A 261 -17.28 -10.91 13.24
C LEU A 261 -16.92 -12.40 13.31
N SER A 262 -16.31 -12.95 12.25
CA SER A 262 -15.85 -14.33 12.20
C SER A 262 -14.75 -14.64 13.22
N GLN A 263 -13.77 -13.73 13.38
CA GLN A 263 -12.73 -13.87 14.40
C GLN A 263 -13.29 -13.87 15.83
N MET A 264 -14.45 -13.22 16.03
CA MET A 264 -15.18 -13.22 17.30
C MET A 264 -16.15 -14.40 17.46
N GLY A 265 -16.05 -15.41 16.58
CA GLY A 265 -16.83 -16.65 16.65
C GLY A 265 -18.26 -16.55 16.12
N GLU A 266 -18.60 -15.48 15.38
CA GLU A 266 -19.91 -15.34 14.77
C GLU A 266 -19.98 -16.06 13.41
N ASP A 267 -21.05 -16.84 13.21
CA ASP A 267 -21.25 -17.55 11.94
C ASP A 267 -21.54 -16.58 10.79
N ILE A 268 -20.64 -16.59 9.80
CA ILE A 268 -20.72 -15.76 8.58
C ILE A 268 -21.98 -16.11 7.76
N ASN A 269 -22.51 -17.33 7.90
CA ASN A 269 -23.69 -17.79 7.17
C ASN A 269 -25.02 -17.32 7.76
N GLN A 270 -25.00 -16.47 8.79
CA GLN A 270 -26.24 -15.94 9.35
C GLN A 270 -27.06 -15.19 8.30
N SER A 271 -28.37 -15.48 8.31
CA SER A 271 -29.34 -14.89 7.37
C SER A 271 -29.30 -13.36 7.35
N PHE A 272 -28.94 -12.72 8.46
CA PHE A 272 -28.76 -11.26 8.53
C PHE A 272 -27.56 -10.75 7.70
N ILE A 273 -26.41 -11.43 7.75
CA ILE A 273 -25.20 -11.04 6.98
C ILE A 273 -25.50 -11.16 5.48
N LYS A 274 -26.10 -12.28 5.08
CA LYS A 274 -26.51 -12.51 3.69
C LYS A 274 -27.52 -11.47 3.21
N ALA A 275 -28.58 -11.21 3.98
CA ALA A 275 -29.58 -10.20 3.64
C ALA A 275 -28.97 -8.78 3.53
N THR A 276 -28.01 -8.44 4.39
CA THR A 276 -27.35 -7.14 4.36
C THR A 276 -26.43 -7.01 3.15
N ILE A 277 -25.68 -8.05 2.78
CA ILE A 277 -24.87 -8.07 1.54
C ILE A 277 -25.77 -7.88 0.31
N GLU A 278 -26.90 -8.60 0.26
CA GLU A 278 -27.87 -8.50 -0.82
C GLU A 278 -28.51 -7.10 -0.93
N GLU A 279 -28.70 -6.41 0.20
CA GLU A 279 -29.25 -5.04 0.22
C GLU A 279 -28.22 -3.97 -0.19
N LYS A 280 -26.92 -4.18 0.08
CA LYS A 280 -25.87 -3.18 -0.20
C LYS A 280 -25.20 -3.35 -1.56
N MET A 281 -25.33 -4.52 -2.19
CA MET A 281 -24.73 -4.82 -3.49
C MET A 281 -25.69 -4.53 -4.66
N PRO A 282 -25.19 -4.12 -5.83
CA PRO A 282 -26.05 -3.88 -6.98
C PRO A 282 -26.62 -5.21 -7.47
N ARG A 283 -27.93 -5.22 -7.78
CA ARG A 283 -28.65 -6.43 -8.22
C ARG A 283 -27.97 -7.19 -9.36
N TRP A 284 -27.29 -6.48 -10.27
CA TRP A 284 -26.58 -7.11 -11.39
C TRP A 284 -25.34 -7.92 -10.96
N ILE A 285 -24.69 -7.57 -9.84
CA ILE A 285 -23.59 -8.36 -9.25
C ILE A 285 -24.15 -9.62 -8.61
N LEU A 286 -25.24 -9.49 -7.85
CA LEU A 286 -25.91 -10.64 -7.21
C LEU A 286 -26.40 -11.65 -8.26
N LEU A 287 -27.03 -11.17 -9.34
CA LEU A 287 -27.43 -11.99 -10.49
C LEU A 287 -26.23 -12.65 -11.19
N GLY A 288 -25.07 -11.98 -11.21
CA GLY A 288 -23.83 -12.54 -11.76
C GLY A 288 -23.30 -13.69 -10.90
N LEU A 289 -23.27 -13.50 -9.58
CA LEU A 289 -22.83 -14.50 -8.60
C LEU A 289 -23.78 -15.70 -8.55
N GLU A 290 -25.09 -15.49 -8.63
CA GLU A 290 -26.10 -16.56 -8.68
C GLU A 290 -25.94 -17.40 -9.96
N LYS A 291 -25.71 -16.76 -11.10
CA LYS A 291 -25.40 -17.47 -12.36
C LYS A 291 -24.06 -18.20 -12.32
N ALA A 292 -23.05 -17.65 -11.67
CA ALA A 292 -21.75 -18.30 -11.50
C ALA A 292 -21.86 -19.54 -10.61
N LYS A 293 -22.57 -19.41 -9.48
CA LYS A 293 -22.88 -20.52 -8.57
C LYS A 293 -23.62 -21.64 -9.30
N ASN A 294 -24.67 -21.33 -10.06
CA ASN A 294 -25.40 -22.34 -10.83
C ASN A 294 -24.57 -23.01 -11.93
N ARG A 295 -23.58 -22.32 -12.52
CA ARG A 295 -22.63 -22.95 -13.46
C ARG A 295 -21.66 -23.89 -12.78
N GLU A 296 -21.25 -23.57 -11.55
CA GLU A 296 -20.36 -24.42 -10.77
C GLU A 296 -21.08 -25.71 -10.36
N TYR A 297 -22.30 -25.63 -9.84
CA TYR A 297 -23.12 -26.83 -9.57
C TYR A 297 -23.38 -27.68 -10.82
N ALA A 298 -23.64 -27.06 -11.97
CA ALA A 298 -23.81 -27.78 -13.24
C ALA A 298 -22.52 -28.51 -13.69
N LYS A 299 -21.34 -28.03 -13.29
CA LYS A 299 -20.06 -28.69 -13.54
C LYS A 299 -19.83 -29.89 -12.62
N TRP A 300 -20.22 -29.79 -11.35
CA TRP A 300 -20.12 -30.90 -10.40
C TRP A 300 -21.07 -32.05 -10.76
N GLU A 301 -22.24 -31.77 -11.35
CA GLU A 301 -23.14 -32.81 -11.87
C GLU A 301 -22.61 -33.50 -13.14
N GLU A 302 -21.84 -32.80 -14.00
CA GLU A 302 -21.22 -33.41 -15.20
C GLU A 302 -20.00 -34.30 -14.86
N ASP A 303 -19.30 -34.04 -13.74
CA ASP A 303 -18.10 -34.78 -13.33
C ASP A 303 -18.41 -36.04 -12.48
N GLU A 304 -19.60 -36.16 -11.87
CA GLU A 304 -20.01 -37.37 -11.12
C GLU A 304 -20.47 -38.55 -12.00
N ASP A 305 -20.74 -38.31 -13.29
CA ASP A 305 -21.20 -39.32 -14.25
C ASP A 305 -20.05 -40.09 -14.97
N GLN A 306 -18.77 -39.93 -14.55
CA GLN A 306 -17.67 -40.76 -15.05
C GLN A 306 -17.47 -42.03 -14.19
N GLU A 307 -17.69 -43.18 -14.84
CA GLU A 307 -17.70 -44.57 -14.35
C GLU A 307 -16.60 -45.00 -13.35
N PRO A 308 -16.89 -46.04 -12.53
CA PRO A 308 -16.09 -46.41 -11.36
C PRO A 308 -14.73 -47.01 -11.72
N PHE A 309 -13.70 -46.48 -11.05
CA PHE A 309 -12.31 -46.90 -11.12
C PHE A 309 -12.13 -48.38 -10.71
N ILE A 310 -11.88 -49.25 -11.68
CA ILE A 310 -11.49 -50.65 -11.48
C ILE A 310 -10.05 -50.68 -10.94
N TRP A 311 -9.84 -51.20 -9.74
CA TRP A 311 -8.50 -51.49 -9.22
C TRP A 311 -7.98 -52.79 -9.82
N ASP A 312 -7.06 -52.70 -10.78
CA ASP A 312 -6.22 -53.83 -11.18
C ASP A 312 -5.24 -54.14 -10.05
N THR A 313 -5.50 -55.22 -9.31
CA THR A 313 -4.53 -55.83 -8.39
C THR A 313 -3.83 -56.99 -9.09
N GLU A 314 -2.64 -56.76 -9.64
CA GLU A 314 -1.68 -57.84 -9.90
C GLU A 314 -0.25 -57.31 -10.10
N LYS A 315 0.57 -57.37 -9.04
CA LYS A 315 1.83 -58.14 -8.96
C LYS A 315 2.62 -57.84 -7.69
#